data_AF-A0A0Q9XQJ6-F1
#
_entry.id   AF-A0A0Q9XQJ6-F1
#
_cell.length_a   1.000
_cell.length_b   1.000
_cell.length_c   1.000
_cell.angle_alpha   90.00
_cell.angle_beta   90.00
_cell.angle_gamma   90.00
#
_symmetry.space_group_name_H-M   'P 1'
#
loop_
_entity.id
_entity.type
_entity.pdbx_description
1 polymer ?
#
loop_
_entity_poly.entity_id
_entity_poly.type
_entity_poly.pdbx_seq_one_letter_code
_entity_poly.pdbx_strand_id
1 'polypeptide(L)'
;MVSVLPSYVVSTNNLHEITAEKRQCFFDDERHLRFFRSYSQSNCQTECLANFTMTKCGCVKFWMPKPLDVPVCGLEKIDCYTKAQDELYALLQNQTVHQSVDPNTKVMCNCMPACTSLEYNFEISRAFYNLEKTLVAFREVYEHN
;
A
#
# COMPACT_ATOMS: atom_id res chain seq x y z
N MET A 1 -3.06 -15.77 -21.05
CA MET A 1 -2.20 -14.62 -21.42
C MET A 1 -2.43 -13.52 -20.40
N VAL A 2 -1.39 -12.75 -20.07
CA VAL A 2 -1.51 -11.56 -19.23
C VAL A 2 -0.99 -10.38 -20.05
N SER A 3 -1.82 -9.36 -20.23
CA SER A 3 -1.45 -8.08 -20.84
C SER A 3 -1.26 -7.05 -19.74
N VAL A 4 -0.23 -6.22 -19.84
CA VAL A 4 0.09 -5.18 -18.83
C VAL A 4 0.27 -3.84 -19.53
N LEU A 5 -0.39 -2.80 -19.02
CA LEU A 5 -0.38 -1.43 -19.53
C LEU A 5 0.00 -0.46 -18.40
N PRO A 6 1.15 0.24 -18.49
CA PRO A 6 1.50 1.26 -17.52
C PRO A 6 0.64 2.53 -17.69
N SER A 7 0.27 3.13 -16.57
CA SER A 7 -0.36 4.45 -16.44
C SER A 7 0.52 5.28 -15.52
N TYR A 8 0.96 6.45 -15.99
CA TYR A 8 1.85 7.31 -15.21
C TYR A 8 1.30 8.73 -15.15
N VAL A 9 1.39 9.35 -13.98
CA VAL A 9 1.09 10.76 -13.76
C VAL A 9 2.37 11.41 -13.25
N VAL A 10 2.80 12.50 -13.89
CA VAL A 10 4.01 13.23 -13.51
C VAL A 10 3.63 14.70 -13.35
N SER A 11 3.91 15.25 -12.18
CA SER A 11 3.75 16.69 -11.92
C SER A 11 4.98 17.46 -12.39
N THR A 12 4.77 18.69 -12.87
CA THR A 12 5.88 19.58 -13.24
C THR A 12 6.59 20.10 -11.99
N ASN A 13 7.91 20.31 -12.08
CA ASN A 13 8.72 20.77 -10.95
C ASN A 13 8.27 22.15 -10.41
N ASN A 14 7.69 23.00 -11.25
CA ASN A 14 7.19 24.33 -10.85
C ASN A 14 6.10 24.25 -9.78
N LEU A 15 5.42 23.09 -9.64
CA LEU A 15 4.41 22.88 -8.62
C LEU A 15 4.99 22.77 -7.20
N HIS A 16 6.32 22.62 -7.04
CA HIS A 16 6.98 22.71 -5.74
C HIS A 16 6.81 24.08 -5.08
N GLU A 17 6.57 25.15 -5.85
CA GLU A 17 6.32 26.49 -5.31
C GLU A 17 4.96 26.59 -4.59
N ILE A 18 4.06 25.64 -4.85
CA ILE A 18 2.74 25.56 -4.22
C ILE A 18 2.82 24.59 -3.04
N THR A 19 2.34 25.05 -1.87
CA THR A 19 2.35 24.23 -0.65
C THR A 19 1.58 22.92 -0.84
N ALA A 20 2.03 21.85 -0.17
CA ALA A 20 1.44 20.52 -0.27
C ALA A 20 -0.07 20.53 0.00
N GLU A 21 -0.51 21.35 0.96
CA GLU A 21 -1.91 21.51 1.34
C GLU A 21 -2.74 22.18 0.25
N LYS A 22 -2.15 23.03 -0.60
CA LYS A 22 -2.89 23.64 -1.71
C LYS A 22 -2.96 22.73 -2.92
N ARG A 23 -1.88 22.00 -3.23
CA ARG A 23 -1.84 21.05 -4.36
C ARG A 23 -2.40 19.66 -4.05
N GLN A 24 -2.62 19.35 -2.77
CA GLN A 24 -3.21 18.10 -2.28
C GLN A 24 -2.39 16.85 -2.63
N CYS A 25 -1.07 16.97 -2.74
CA CYS A 25 -0.14 15.87 -2.96
C CYS A 25 1.24 16.17 -2.35
N PHE A 26 2.07 15.14 -2.17
CA PHE A 26 3.47 15.25 -1.74
C PHE A 26 4.44 14.84 -2.83
N PHE A 27 5.55 15.56 -2.95
CA PHE A 27 6.76 15.12 -3.63
C PHE A 27 7.62 14.27 -2.68
N ASP A 28 8.53 13.49 -3.26
CA ASP A 28 9.38 12.53 -2.54
C ASP A 28 10.22 13.16 -1.41
N ASP A 29 10.62 14.42 -1.57
CA ASP A 29 11.48 15.18 -0.67
C ASP A 29 10.72 15.91 0.45
N GLU A 30 9.39 16.00 0.37
CA GLU A 30 8.59 16.81 1.29
C GLU A 30 8.08 16.02 2.48
N ARG A 31 7.97 14.70 2.31
CA ARG A 31 7.52 13.80 3.37
C ARG A 31 8.46 12.62 3.49
N HIS A 32 9.42 12.77 4.41
CA HIS A 32 10.36 11.72 4.74
C HIS A 32 9.66 10.53 5.43
N LEU A 33 10.00 9.33 4.97
CA LEU A 33 9.58 8.05 5.52
C LEU A 33 10.82 7.36 6.12
N ARG A 34 10.68 6.75 7.30
CA ARG A 34 11.82 6.20 8.06
C ARG A 34 12.38 4.92 7.45
N PHE A 35 11.52 4.11 6.84
CA PHE A 35 11.80 2.76 6.37
C PHE A 35 11.74 2.62 4.85
N PHE A 36 11.10 3.58 4.17
CA PHE A 36 11.00 3.61 2.71
C PHE A 36 11.83 4.74 2.10
N ARG A 37 12.46 4.48 0.95
CA ARG A 37 13.33 5.45 0.26
C ARG A 37 12.56 6.55 -0.47
N SER A 38 11.41 6.20 -1.03
CA SER A 38 10.56 7.10 -1.82
C SER A 38 9.18 7.19 -1.20
N TYR A 39 8.56 8.36 -1.36
CA TYR A 39 7.23 8.59 -0.85
C TYR A 39 6.20 7.92 -1.77
N SER A 40 5.32 7.14 -1.16
CA SER A 40 4.06 6.77 -1.77
C SER A 40 3.01 6.82 -0.68
N GLN A 41 1.75 6.98 -1.08
CA GLN A 41 0.65 6.96 -0.12
C GLN A 41 0.62 5.62 0.65
N SER A 42 0.86 4.50 -0.02
CA SER A 42 0.88 3.17 0.59
C SER A 42 2.04 2.99 1.59
N ASN A 43 3.23 3.50 1.27
CA ASN A 43 4.39 3.46 2.16
C ASN A 43 4.12 4.29 3.42
N CYS A 44 3.58 5.52 3.25
CA CYS A 44 3.21 6.40 4.36
C CYS A 44 2.17 5.74 5.29
N GLN A 45 1.12 5.15 4.72
CA GLN A 45 0.08 4.45 5.48
C GLN A 45 0.64 3.22 6.21
N THR A 46 1.57 2.50 5.58
CA THR A 46 2.23 1.34 6.17
C THR A 46 3.08 1.73 7.38
N GLU A 47 3.88 2.80 7.30
CA GLU A 47 4.64 3.30 8.45
C GLU A 47 3.74 3.82 9.56
N CYS A 48 2.67 4.54 9.20
CA CYS A 48 1.66 5.00 10.15
C CYS A 48 1.07 3.83 10.93
N LEU A 49 0.62 2.79 10.24
CA LEU A 49 0.03 1.61 10.86
C LEU A 49 1.05 0.86 11.72
N ALA A 50 2.29 0.73 11.26
CA ALA A 50 3.37 0.10 12.03
C ALA A 50 3.65 0.87 13.34
N ASN A 51 3.77 2.21 13.26
CA ASN A 51 3.98 3.06 14.43
C ASN A 51 2.81 3.01 15.41
N PHE A 52 1.57 3.02 14.90
CA PHE A 52 0.36 2.94 15.73
C PHE A 52 0.28 1.58 16.45
N THR A 53 0.51 0.50 15.71
CA THR A 53 0.51 -0.88 16.23
C THR A 53 1.60 -1.06 17.28
N MET A 54 2.82 -0.58 17.01
CA MET A 54 3.93 -0.60 17.96
C MET A 54 3.59 0.15 19.25
N THR A 55 3.01 1.35 19.14
CA THR A 55 2.63 2.17 20.31
C THR A 55 1.53 1.50 21.15
N LYS A 56 0.56 0.83 20.51
CA LYS A 56 -0.57 0.20 21.19
C LYS A 56 -0.24 -1.18 21.77
N CYS A 57 0.53 -1.99 21.04
CA CYS A 57 0.74 -3.41 21.34
C CYS A 57 2.16 -3.74 21.81
N GLY A 58 3.12 -2.82 21.66
CA GLY A 58 4.55 -3.03 21.98
C GLY A 58 5.30 -3.91 20.98
N CYS A 59 4.66 -4.26 19.86
CA CYS A 59 5.19 -5.12 18.80
C CYS A 59 4.53 -4.74 17.45
N VAL A 60 5.03 -5.27 16.34
CA VAL A 60 4.41 -5.07 15.01
C VAL A 60 4.11 -6.39 14.30
N LYS A 61 3.26 -6.38 13.27
CA LYS A 61 3.03 -7.56 12.41
C LYS A 61 4.29 -7.94 11.64
N PHE A 62 4.41 -9.21 11.24
CA PHE A 62 5.60 -9.74 10.56
C PHE A 62 6.00 -9.00 9.27
N TRP A 63 5.03 -8.43 8.55
CA TRP A 63 5.25 -7.71 7.29
C TRP A 63 5.49 -6.19 7.49
N MET A 64 5.24 -5.67 8.69
CA MET A 64 5.36 -4.25 8.96
C MET A 64 6.82 -3.84 9.11
N PRO A 65 7.20 -2.65 8.60
CA PRO A 65 8.53 -2.11 8.86
C PRO A 65 8.68 -1.79 10.35
N LYS A 66 9.87 -2.06 10.90
CA LYS A 66 10.17 -1.79 12.30
C LYS A 66 11.67 -1.55 12.54
N PRO A 67 12.01 -0.81 13.62
CA PRO A 67 13.36 -0.82 14.17
C PRO A 67 13.80 -2.24 14.61
N LEU A 68 15.10 -2.43 14.81
CA LEU A 68 15.65 -3.73 15.21
C LEU A 68 15.26 -4.13 16.64
N ASP A 69 15.11 -3.15 17.53
CA ASP A 69 14.75 -3.29 18.94
C ASP A 69 13.27 -3.64 19.19
N VAL A 70 12.42 -3.48 18.17
CA VAL A 70 10.99 -3.78 18.28
C VAL A 70 10.74 -5.24 17.89
N PRO A 71 10.04 -6.04 18.71
CA PRO A 71 9.73 -7.42 18.39
C PRO A 71 8.57 -7.53 17.37
N VAL A 72 8.54 -8.67 16.67
CA VAL A 72 7.36 -9.09 15.91
C VAL A 72 6.34 -9.68 16.88
N CYS A 73 5.07 -9.34 16.71
CA CYS A 73 3.98 -9.86 17.54
C CYS A 73 3.84 -11.38 17.37
N GLY A 74 3.71 -12.10 18.49
CA GLY A 74 3.31 -13.50 18.51
C GLY A 74 1.79 -13.67 18.31
N LEU A 75 1.34 -14.92 18.30
CA LEU A 75 -0.06 -15.29 18.09
C LEU A 75 -0.97 -14.77 19.22
N GLU A 76 -0.43 -14.63 20.43
CA GLU A 76 -1.13 -14.08 21.60
C GLU A 76 -1.51 -12.61 21.45
N LYS A 77 -0.89 -11.88 20.51
CA LYS A 77 -1.14 -10.47 20.23
C LYS A 77 -2.01 -10.24 19.00
N ILE A 78 -2.56 -11.30 18.39
CA ILE A 78 -3.44 -11.19 17.20
C ILE A 78 -4.59 -10.22 17.45
N ASP A 79 -5.30 -10.39 18.57
CA ASP A 79 -6.42 -9.54 18.92
C ASP A 79 -6.00 -8.07 19.08
N CYS A 80 -4.85 -7.82 19.71
CA CYS A 80 -4.32 -6.47 19.92
C CYS A 80 -4.05 -5.75 18.60
N TYR A 81 -3.24 -6.35 17.71
CA TYR A 81 -2.86 -5.66 16.47
C TYR A 81 -4.01 -5.58 15.47
N THR A 82 -5.05 -6.41 15.62
CA THR A 82 -6.25 -6.37 14.77
C THR A 82 -7.12 -5.21 15.22
N LYS A 83 -7.39 -5.11 16.53
CA LYS A 83 -8.08 -3.95 17.12
C LYS A 83 -7.33 -2.64 16.90
N ALA A 84 -6.01 -2.63 17.01
CA ALA A 84 -5.23 -1.43 16.75
C ALA A 84 -5.38 -0.95 15.30
N GLN A 85 -5.43 -1.88 14.33
CA GLN A 85 -5.68 -1.53 12.94
C GLN A 85 -7.10 -0.96 12.74
N ASP A 86 -8.11 -1.60 13.31
CA ASP A 86 -9.51 -1.15 13.20
C ASP A 86 -9.72 0.22 13.88
N GLU A 87 -9.15 0.41 15.08
CA GLU A 87 -9.13 1.69 15.79
C GLU A 87 -8.48 2.78 14.95
N LEU A 88 -7.32 2.50 14.34
CA LEU A 88 -6.63 3.45 13.49
C LEU A 88 -7.53 3.89 12.33
N TYR A 89 -8.13 2.94 11.61
CA TYR A 89 -8.98 3.27 10.46
C TYR A 89 -10.23 4.05 10.86
N ALA A 90 -10.87 3.72 11.99
CA ALA A 90 -12.00 4.47 12.51
C ALA A 90 -11.59 5.91 12.90
N LEU A 91 -10.43 6.09 13.53
CA LEU A 91 -9.89 7.41 13.88
C LEU A 91 -9.62 8.25 12.62
N LEU A 92 -8.97 7.66 11.61
CA LEU A 92 -8.68 8.36 10.36
C LEU A 92 -9.96 8.77 9.64
N GLN A 93 -10.96 7.89 9.54
CA GLN A 93 -12.24 8.20 8.92
C GLN A 93 -12.96 9.35 9.63
N ASN A 94 -12.99 9.34 10.97
CA ASN A 94 -13.63 10.43 11.72
C ASN A 94 -12.87 11.75 11.51
N GLN A 95 -11.55 11.72 11.56
CA GLN A 95 -10.72 12.92 11.39
C GLN A 95 -10.83 13.50 9.98
N THR A 96 -10.88 12.68 8.93
CA THR A 96 -11.06 13.18 7.56
C THR A 96 -12.45 13.79 7.36
N VAL A 97 -13.49 13.21 7.96
CA VAL A 97 -14.83 13.82 7.99
C VAL A 97 -14.80 15.17 8.71
N HIS A 98 -14.15 15.26 9.87
CA HIS A 98 -14.04 16.53 10.58
C HIS A 98 -13.22 17.56 9.81
N GLN A 99 -12.16 17.15 9.11
CA GLN A 99 -11.36 18.04 8.26
C GLN A 99 -12.17 18.63 7.10
N SER A 100 -13.19 17.91 6.61
CA SER A 100 -14.11 18.44 5.59
C SER A 100 -15.00 19.58 6.10
N VAL A 101 -15.19 19.68 7.42
CA VAL A 101 -16.00 20.71 8.08
C VAL A 101 -15.12 21.84 8.62
N ASP A 102 -14.02 21.48 9.29
CA ASP A 102 -13.01 22.41 9.81
C ASP A 102 -11.63 22.08 9.21
N PRO A 103 -11.14 22.91 8.28
CA PRO A 103 -9.83 22.73 7.64
C PRO A 103 -8.65 22.68 8.62
N ASN A 104 -8.80 23.21 9.84
CA ASN A 104 -7.76 23.18 10.87
C ASN A 104 -7.69 21.84 11.63
N THR A 105 -8.65 20.93 11.39
CA THR A 105 -8.61 19.60 12.01
C THR A 105 -7.39 18.83 11.54
N LYS A 106 -6.51 18.50 12.49
CA LYS A 106 -5.30 17.72 12.21
C LYS A 106 -5.65 16.24 12.08
N VAL A 107 -5.52 15.71 10.87
CA VAL A 107 -5.65 14.27 10.61
C VAL A 107 -4.35 13.56 10.99
N MET A 108 -4.47 12.54 11.84
CA MET A 108 -3.39 11.63 12.16
C MET A 108 -2.94 10.96 10.87
N CYS A 109 -1.63 10.79 10.65
CA CYS A 109 -1.12 10.19 9.41
C CYS A 109 -1.61 10.91 8.13
N ASN A 110 -1.17 12.16 7.96
CA ASN A 110 -1.40 12.97 6.77
C ASN A 110 -0.72 12.34 5.52
N CYS A 111 -1.29 11.28 4.95
CA CYS A 111 -0.74 10.54 3.81
C CYS A 111 -1.48 10.91 2.51
N MET A 112 -1.31 12.16 2.07
CA MET A 112 -1.80 12.64 0.77
C MET A 112 -1.20 11.83 -0.40
N PRO A 113 -1.83 11.78 -1.58
CA PRO A 113 -1.26 11.09 -2.73
C PRO A 113 0.11 11.67 -3.11
N ALA A 114 0.93 10.86 -3.80
CA ALA A 114 2.18 11.35 -4.38
C ALA A 114 1.86 12.22 -5.61
N CYS A 115 2.64 13.28 -5.84
CA CYS A 115 2.47 14.13 -7.04
C CYS A 115 2.93 13.44 -8.34
N THR A 116 3.69 12.35 -8.21
CA THR A 116 4.07 11.49 -9.32
C THR A 116 3.68 10.05 -8.98
N SER A 117 3.01 9.37 -9.90
CA SER A 117 2.57 7.98 -9.71
C SER A 117 2.81 7.14 -10.96
N LEU A 118 3.00 5.83 -10.74
CA LEU A 118 3.13 4.81 -11.76
C LEU A 118 2.29 3.60 -11.36
N GLU A 119 1.28 3.31 -12.14
CA GLU A 119 0.35 2.20 -11.96
C GLU A 119 0.41 1.27 -13.16
N TYR A 120 0.15 -0.02 -12.94
CA TYR A 120 0.13 -1.02 -14.00
C TYR A 120 -1.23 -1.68 -14.06
N ASN A 121 -2.01 -1.33 -15.08
CA ASN A 121 -3.27 -1.97 -15.38
C ASN A 121 -2.99 -3.30 -16.08
N PHE A 122 -3.68 -4.37 -15.70
CA PHE A 122 -3.49 -5.68 -16.33
C PHE A 122 -4.81 -6.33 -16.72
N GLU A 123 -4.77 -7.06 -17.84
CA GLU A 123 -5.87 -7.88 -18.33
C GLU A 123 -5.43 -9.34 -18.41
N ILE A 124 -6.24 -10.24 -17.84
CA ILE A 124 -5.94 -11.67 -17.82
C ILE A 124 -6.93 -12.41 -18.72
N SER A 125 -6.44 -12.86 -19.87
CA SER A 125 -7.21 -13.75 -20.76
C SER A 125 -6.93 -15.20 -20.40
N ARG A 126 -7.99 -15.95 -20.06
CA ARG A 126 -7.91 -17.37 -19.69
C ARG A 126 -8.63 -18.24 -20.72
N ALA A 127 -8.09 -19.42 -20.99
CA ALA A 127 -8.75 -20.46 -21.78
C ALA A 127 -8.93 -21.71 -20.91
N PHE A 128 -9.97 -22.50 -21.20
CA PHE A 128 -10.17 -23.78 -20.52
C PHE A 128 -9.03 -24.74 -20.89
N TYR A 129 -8.40 -25.32 -19.87
CA TYR A 129 -7.37 -26.33 -20.05
C TYR A 129 -8.01 -27.72 -20.01
N ASN A 130 -8.09 -28.40 -21.16
CA ASN A 130 -8.62 -29.76 -21.25
C ASN A 130 -7.49 -30.78 -21.04
N LEU A 131 -7.32 -31.22 -19.79
CA LEU A 131 -6.26 -32.14 -19.42
C LEU A 131 -6.31 -33.47 -20.18
N GLU A 132 -7.50 -34.05 -20.37
CA GLU A 132 -7.66 -35.35 -21.04
C GLU A 132 -7.17 -35.30 -22.50
N LYS A 133 -7.63 -34.33 -23.28
CA LYS A 133 -7.19 -34.14 -24.67
C LYS A 133 -5.70 -33.81 -24.77
N THR A 134 -5.17 -33.05 -23.82
CA THR A 134 -3.74 -32.75 -23.77
C THR A 134 -2.90 -34.01 -23.50
N LEU A 135 -3.33 -34.87 -22.57
CA LEU A 135 -2.66 -36.14 -22.28
C LEU A 135 -2.69 -37.11 -23.48
N VAL A 136 -3.81 -37.18 -24.20
CA VAL A 136 -3.93 -37.97 -25.43
C VAL A 136 -2.96 -37.47 -26.50
N ALA A 137 -2.97 -36.16 -26.80
CA ALA A 137 -2.08 -35.57 -27.79
C ALA A 137 -0.59 -35.77 -27.44
N PHE A 138 -0.20 -35.70 -26.17
CA PHE A 138 1.18 -35.97 -25.76
C PHE A 138 1.57 -37.45 -25.86
N ARG A 139 0.64 -38.39 -25.66
CA ARG A 139 0.91 -39.84 -25.85
C ARG A 139 1.15 -40.19 -27.31
N GLU A 140 0.33 -39.68 -28.22
CA GLU A 140 0.45 -39.94 -29.66
C GLU A 140 1.79 -39.44 -30.23
N VAL A 141 2.35 -38.36 -29.68
CA VAL A 141 3.67 -37.84 -30.07
C VAL A 141 4.82 -38.73 -29.59
N TYR A 142 4.67 -39.42 -28.45
CA TYR A 142 5.69 -40.34 -27.92
C TYR A 142 5.68 -41.71 -28.60
N GLU A 143 4.54 -42.17 -29.10
CA GLU A 143 4.38 -43.48 -29.77
C GLU A 143 4.77 -43.47 -31.26
N HIS A 144 5.14 -42.30 -31.80
CA HIS A 144 5.60 -42.11 -33.18
C HIS A 144 7.08 -41.67 -33.31
N ASN A 145 7.88 -41.85 -32.25
CA ASN A 145 9.34 -41.84 -32.24
C ASN A 145 9.86 -43.20 -31.74
#